data_AF-A0A645HKQ7-F1
#
_entry.id   AF-A0A645HKQ7-F1
#
_cell.length_a   1.000
_cell.length_b   1.000
_cell.length_c   1.000
_cell.angle_alpha   90.00
_cell.angle_beta   90.00
_cell.angle_gamma   90.00
#
_symmetry.space_group_name_H-M   'P 1'
#
loop_
_entity.id
_entity.type
_entity.pdbx_description
1 polymer ?
#
loop_
_entity_poly.entity_id
_entity_poly.type
_entity_poly.pdbx_seq_one_letter_code
_entity_poly.pdbx_strand_id
1 'polypeptide(L)' 'MLIDYAKEKVRAFGGQKITIGIIEENTRLMNWYTANGFVHTGTRKFNHLPFTVGFMEWRDNK' A
#
# COMPACT_ATOMS: atom_id res chain seq x y z
N MET A 1 -0.63 12.75 -8.92
CA MET A 1 -0.58 12.83 -7.44
C MET A 1 0.75 12.28 -6.93
N LEU A 2 1.08 12.44 -5.64
CA LEU A 2 2.32 11.89 -5.05
C LEU A 2 2.46 10.37 -5.25
N ILE A 3 1.33 9.64 -5.25
CA ILE A 3 1.31 8.19 -5.49
C ILE A 3 1.72 7.82 -6.92
N ASP A 4 1.36 8.64 -7.91
CA ASP A 4 1.72 8.40 -9.31
C ASP A 4 3.21 8.66 -9.52
N TYR A 5 3.73 9.73 -8.92
CA TYR A 5 5.16 10.02 -8.90
C TYR A 5 5.96 8.87 -8.26
N ALA A 6 5.47 8.28 -7.17
CA ALA A 6 6.11 7.13 -6.54
C ALA A 6 6.15 5.91 -7.49
N LYS A 7 5.05 5.62 -8.20
CA LYS A 7 4.99 4.54 -9.20
C LYS A 7 5.98 4.78 -10.34
N GLU A 8 6.05 6.01 -10.86
CA GLU A 8 7.01 6.40 -11.90
C GLU A 8 8.46 6.23 -11.43
N LYS A 9 8.77 6.64 -10.19
CA LYS A 9 10.12 6.46 -9.63
C LYS A 9 10.49 5.00 -9.46
N VAL A 10 9.58 4.17 -8.97
CA VAL A 10 9.81 2.72 -8.87
C VAL A 10 10.13 2.13 -10.24
N ARG A 11 9.35 2.47 -11.28
CA ARG A 11 9.62 2.05 -12.67
C ARG A 11 10.99 2.53 -13.17
N ALA A 12 11.34 3.79 -12.93
CA ALA A 12 12.62 4.37 -13.34
C ALA A 12 13.82 3.69 -12.68
N PHE A 13 13.66 3.16 -11.47
CA PHE A 13 14.69 2.38 -10.78
C PHE A 13 14.64 0.87 -11.10
N GLY A 14 13.81 0.43 -12.05
CA GLY A 14 13.64 -0.98 -12.39
C GLY A 14 12.89 -1.81 -11.35
N GLY A 15 12.29 -1.16 -10.35
CA GLY A 15 11.43 -1.81 -9.36
C GLY A 15 10.07 -2.16 -9.95
N GLN A 16 9.43 -3.18 -9.38
CA GLN A 16 8.15 -3.72 -9.88
C GLN A 16 7.05 -3.71 -8.80
N LYS A 17 7.35 -3.23 -7.60
CA LYS A 17 6.47 -3.33 -6.44
C LYS A 17 6.64 -2.18 -5.46
N ILE A 18 5.52 -1.71 -4.91
CA ILE A 18 5.46 -0.85 -3.73
C ILE A 18 4.70 -1.62 -2.64
N THR A 19 5.24 -1.65 -1.42
CA THR A 19 4.57 -2.24 -0.26
C THR A 19 4.33 -1.15 0.79
N ILE A 20 3.15 -1.13 1.40
CA ILE A 20 2.80 -0.19 2.46
C ILE A 20 2.14 -0.91 3.64
N GLY A 21 2.30 -0.32 4.83
CA GLY A 21 1.52 -0.64 6.01
C GLY A 21 0.58 0.52 6.33
N ILE A 22 -0.70 0.23 6.57
CA ILE A 22 -1.72 1.20 6.96
C ILE A 22 -2.38 0.79 8.27
N ILE A 23 -3.09 1.71 8.92
CA ILE A 23 -4.05 1.36 9.96
C ILE A 23 -5.22 0.66 9.26
N GLU A 24 -5.40 -0.64 9.50
CA GLU A 24 -6.40 -1.49 8.85
C GLU A 24 -7.82 -0.93 9.02
N GLU A 25 -8.11 -0.41 10.20
CA GLU A 25 -9.43 0.13 10.54
C GLU A 25 -9.76 1.43 9.80
N ASN A 26 -8.77 2.08 9.15
CA ASN A 26 -8.97 3.27 8.33
C ASN A 26 -9.43 2.89 6.91
N THR A 27 -10.69 2.48 6.80
CA THR A 27 -11.30 2.04 5.54
C THR A 27 -11.28 3.11 4.45
N ARG A 28 -11.36 4.41 4.80
CA ARG A 28 -11.25 5.51 3.84
C ARG A 28 -9.87 5.52 3.18
N LEU A 29 -8.80 5.35 3.96
CA LEU A 29 -7.44 5.29 3.44
C LEU A 29 -7.21 4.00 2.63
N MET A 30 -7.67 2.86 3.14
CA MET A 30 -7.61 1.58 2.42
C MET A 30 -8.28 1.69 1.04
N ASN A 31 -9.52 2.20 1.00
CA ASN A 31 -10.27 2.37 -0.26
C ASN A 31 -9.56 3.32 -1.23
N TRP A 32 -8.91 4.37 -0.73
CA TRP A 32 -8.12 5.27 -1.57
C TRP A 32 -6.92 4.55 -2.19
N TYR A 33 -6.19 3.72 -1.44
CA TYR A 33 -5.10 2.91 -1.99
C TYR A 33 -5.60 1.85 -2.97
N THR A 34 -6.72 1.19 -2.67
CA THR A 34 -7.37 0.25 -3.59
C THR A 34 -7.74 0.91 -4.91
N ALA A 35 -8.36 2.11 -4.87
CA ALA A 35 -8.66 2.89 -6.07
C ALA A 35 -7.40 3.30 -6.86
N ASN A 36 -6.25 3.37 -6.19
CA ASN A 36 -4.94 3.60 -6.80
C ASN A 36 -4.22 2.31 -7.23
N GLY A 37 -4.90 1.17 -7.25
CA GLY A 37 -4.38 -0.11 -7.74
C GLY A 37 -3.54 -0.89 -6.75
N PHE A 38 -3.56 -0.52 -5.46
CA PHE A 38 -2.97 -1.35 -4.42
C PHE A 38 -3.92 -2.50 -4.07
N VAL A 39 -3.36 -3.67 -3.81
CA VAL A 39 -4.07 -4.88 -3.41
C VAL A 39 -3.80 -5.14 -1.94
N HIS A 40 -4.84 -5.41 -1.15
CA HIS A 40 -4.69 -5.83 0.24
C HIS A 40 -4.10 -7.24 0.29
N THR A 41 -3.06 -7.43 1.10
CA THR A 41 -2.27 -8.66 1.15
C THR A 41 -2.27 -9.35 2.51
N GLY A 42 -2.96 -8.75 3.50
CA GLY A 42 -3.13 -9.32 4.82
C GLY A 42 -3.02 -8.29 5.92
N THR A 43 -3.16 -8.76 7.15
CA THR A 43 -3.14 -7.92 8.34
C THR A 43 -2.23 -8.52 9.42
N ARG A 44 -1.80 -7.69 10.36
CA ARG A 44 -1.10 -8.14 11.56
C ARG A 44 -1.40 -7.23 12.75
N LYS A 45 -1.80 -7.84 13.86
CA LYS A 45 -1.85 -7.15 15.16
C LYS A 45 -0.48 -7.26 15.83
N PHE A 46 0.08 -6.12 16.21
CA PHE A 46 1.30 -6.04 16.99
C PHE A 46 0.94 -5.61 18.42
N ASN A 47 1.47 -6.31 19.43
CA ASN A 47 1.10 -6.09 20.83
C ASN A 47 1.34 -4.65 21.31
N HIS A 48 2.30 -3.94 20.71
CA HIS A 48 2.67 -2.57 21.09
C HIS A 48 1.91 -1.49 20.29
N LEU A 49 1.06 -1.85 19.33
CA LEU A 49 0.29 -0.91 18.52
C LEU A 49 -1.20 -0.93 18.91
N PRO A 50 -1.84 0.24 19.09
CA PRO A 50 -3.25 0.31 19.46
C PRO A 50 -4.19 -0.07 18.30
N PHE A 51 -3.68 -0.32 17.09
CA PHE A 51 -4.43 -0.66 15.89
C PHE A 51 -3.90 -1.92 15.21
N THR A 52 -4.64 -2.43 14.23
CA THR A 52 -4.18 -3.51 13.36
C THR A 52 -3.45 -2.91 12.18
N VAL A 53 -2.32 -3.49 11.78
CA VAL A 53 -1.62 -3.06 10.56
C VAL A 53 -2.18 -3.84 9.39
N GLY A 54 -2.69 -3.14 8.38
CA GLY A 54 -3.04 -3.67 7.07
C GLY A 54 -1.87 -3.54 6.10
N PHE A 55 -1.58 -4.58 5.33
CA PHE A 55 -0.51 -4.55 4.31
C PHE A 55 -1.11 -4.50 2.93
N MET A 56 -0.62 -3.58 2.10
CA MET A 56 -1.05 -3.48 0.71
C MET A 56 0.14 -3.41 -0.24
N GLU A 57 -0.05 -3.94 -1.45
CA GLU A 57 0.96 -3.95 -2.50
C GLU A 57 0.42 -3.35 -3.79
N TRP A 58 1.18 -2.45 -4.42
CA TRP A 58 0.99 -2.11 -5.83
C TRP A 58 2.07 -2.82 -6.64
N ARG A 59 1.68 -3.44 -7.76
CA ARG A 59 2.60 -4.10 -8.69
C ARG A 59 2.51 -3.46 -10.06
N ASP A 60 3.67 -3.31 -10.69
CA ASP A 60 3.73 -2.84 -12.05
C ASP A 60 3.35 -3.99 -13.00
N ASN A 61 2.16 -3.91 -13.56
CA ASN A 61 1.73 -4.80 -14.63
C ASN A 61 2.29 -4.22 -15.93
N LYS A 62 3.46 -4.69 -16.35
CA LYS A 62 4.00 -4.37 -17.68
C LYS A 62 3.04 -4.85 -18.77
#